data_AF-A0A139N8Z1-F1
#
_entry.id   AF-A0A139N8Z1-F1
#
_cell.length_a   1.000
_cell.length_b   1.000
_cell.length_c   1.000
_cell.angle_alpha   90.00
_cell.angle_beta   90.00
_cell.angle_gamma   90.00
#
_symmetry.space_group_name_H-M   'P 1'
#
loop_
_entity.id
_entity.type
_entity.pdbx_description
1 polymer ?
#
loop_
_entity_poly.entity_id
_entity_poly.type
_entity_poly.pdbx_seq_one_letter_code
_entity_poly.pdbx_strand_id
1 'polypeptide(L)'
;MFHFSDLKKEKQIDFISKNLSEILFKQRHELKLSQEQFLKKFFDYNIYTKKSGYLSLSQLKRYEKEYKKQVPVTVPKKNSKIFDIILNFSVVDTIYREKIFQDYLKEDSLRFAKQLKELGLLDCIEKATSGLVAMNYYNSLTGKTYDKYFLLNWLFNNARKGLAEEQIPELIYDGIKTRHDIPKNKGND
;
A
#
# COMPACT_ATOMS: atom_id res chain seq x y z
N MET A 1 14.75 15.00 -11.37
CA MET A 1 13.76 13.91 -11.39
C MET A 1 14.48 12.68 -11.90
N PHE A 2 14.49 11.56 -11.17
CA PHE A 2 15.24 10.37 -11.57
C PHE A 2 14.55 9.68 -12.77
N HIS A 3 15.29 9.44 -13.85
CA HIS A 3 14.80 8.70 -15.01
C HIS A 3 15.29 7.26 -14.97
N PHE A 4 14.49 6.35 -15.54
CA PHE A 4 14.85 4.95 -15.70
C PHE A 4 16.15 4.78 -16.50
N SER A 5 16.37 5.64 -17.50
CA SER A 5 17.59 5.69 -18.31
C SER A 5 18.85 5.97 -17.50
N ASP A 6 18.73 6.61 -16.33
CA ASP A 6 19.88 6.99 -15.48
C ASP A 6 20.43 5.78 -14.71
N LEU A 7 19.67 4.68 -14.63
CA LEU A 7 20.11 3.45 -13.98
C LEU A 7 21.22 2.74 -14.76
N LYS A 8 22.12 2.05 -14.05
CA LYS A 8 23.03 1.08 -14.67
C LYS A 8 22.22 0.01 -15.41
N LYS A 9 22.70 -0.43 -16.59
CA LYS A 9 22.01 -1.40 -17.46
C LYS A 9 21.55 -2.67 -16.73
N GLU A 10 22.36 -3.17 -15.78
CA GLU A 10 22.00 -4.33 -14.96
C GLU A 10 20.75 -4.08 -14.09
N LYS A 11 20.63 -2.88 -13.51
CA LYS A 11 19.47 -2.46 -12.71
C LYS A 11 18.25 -2.21 -13.59
N GLN A 12 18.44 -1.69 -14.80
CA GLN A 12 17.37 -1.57 -15.79
C GLN A 12 16.79 -2.93 -16.15
N ILE A 13 17.65 -3.91 -16.42
CA ILE A 13 17.24 -5.29 -16.75
C ILE A 13 16.55 -5.95 -15.56
N ASP A 14 17.07 -5.81 -14.34
CA ASP A 14 16.44 -6.34 -13.14
C ASP A 14 15.03 -5.74 -12.92
N PHE A 15 14.91 -4.43 -13.08
CA PHE A 15 13.63 -3.74 -12.98
C PHE A 15 12.64 -4.21 -14.03
N ILE A 16 13.05 -4.30 -15.31
CA ILE A 16 12.19 -4.82 -16.39
C ILE A 16 11.78 -6.26 -16.08
N SER A 17 12.70 -7.09 -15.63
CA SER A 17 12.43 -8.51 -15.33
C SER A 17 11.38 -8.68 -14.24
N LYS A 18 11.42 -7.85 -13.19
CA LYS A 18 10.45 -7.87 -12.08
C LYS A 18 9.09 -7.29 -12.46
N ASN A 19 9.06 -6.37 -13.42
CA ASN A 19 7.86 -5.61 -13.79
C ASN A 19 7.36 -5.94 -15.21
N LEU A 20 7.84 -7.02 -15.81
CA LEU A 20 7.60 -7.35 -17.22
C LEU A 20 6.10 -7.38 -17.57
N SER A 21 5.32 -8.09 -16.74
CA SER A 21 3.88 -8.26 -16.97
C SER A 21 3.13 -6.93 -16.97
N GLU A 22 3.49 -6.04 -16.06
CA GLU A 22 2.91 -4.69 -15.96
C GLU A 22 3.32 -3.83 -17.16
N ILE A 23 4.61 -3.83 -17.51
CA ILE A 23 5.15 -3.05 -18.64
C ILE A 23 4.49 -3.46 -19.97
N LEU A 24 4.44 -4.77 -20.27
CA LEU A 24 3.81 -5.27 -21.50
C LEU A 24 2.33 -4.91 -21.56
N PHE A 25 1.61 -5.06 -20.45
CA PHE A 25 0.19 -4.74 -20.37
C PHE A 25 -0.07 -3.24 -20.57
N LYS A 26 0.60 -2.38 -19.79
CA LYS A 26 0.43 -0.92 -19.85
C LYS A 26 0.82 -0.39 -21.23
N GLN A 27 1.96 -0.82 -21.80
CA GLN A 27 2.40 -0.36 -23.13
C GLN A 27 1.38 -0.73 -24.21
N ARG A 28 0.86 -1.96 -24.21
CA ARG A 28 -0.13 -2.37 -25.21
C ARG A 28 -1.41 -1.55 -25.09
N HIS A 29 -1.87 -1.32 -23.86
CA HIS A 29 -3.09 -0.56 -23.59
C HIS A 29 -2.94 0.93 -23.93
N GLU A 30 -1.79 1.55 -23.65
CA GLU A 30 -1.48 2.92 -24.05
C GLU A 30 -1.58 3.09 -25.57
N LEU A 31 -1.09 2.09 -26.33
CA LEU A 31 -1.15 2.10 -27.79
C LEU A 31 -2.48 1.59 -28.37
N LYS A 32 -3.43 1.15 -27.53
CA LYS A 32 -4.73 0.59 -27.93
C LYS A 32 -4.63 -0.56 -28.94
N LEU A 33 -3.60 -1.41 -28.82
CA LEU A 33 -3.36 -2.52 -29.75
C LEU A 33 -3.99 -3.83 -29.25
N SER A 34 -4.41 -4.68 -30.19
CA SER A 34 -4.68 -6.10 -29.87
C SER A 34 -3.38 -6.83 -29.53
N GLN A 35 -3.47 -7.98 -28.86
CA GLN A 35 -2.29 -8.77 -28.50
C GLN A 35 -1.46 -9.16 -29.74
N GLU A 36 -2.10 -9.57 -30.83
CA GLU A 36 -1.40 -9.94 -32.06
C GLU A 36 -0.75 -8.74 -32.77
N GLN A 37 -1.44 -7.59 -32.80
CA GLN A 37 -0.89 -6.37 -33.38
C GLN A 37 0.31 -5.85 -32.57
N PHE A 38 0.24 -5.95 -31.24
CA PHE A 38 1.33 -5.59 -30.34
C PHE A 38 2.56 -6.47 -30.57
N LEU A 39 2.37 -7.79 -30.64
CA LEU A 39 3.45 -8.72 -30.94
C LEU A 39 4.03 -8.51 -32.34
N LYS A 40 3.20 -8.20 -33.35
CA LYS A 40 3.68 -7.88 -34.70
C LYS A 40 4.52 -6.61 -34.70
N LYS A 41 4.11 -5.60 -33.93
CA LYS A 41 4.77 -4.29 -33.89
C LYS A 41 6.13 -4.34 -33.20
N PHE A 42 6.29 -5.15 -32.15
CA PHE A 42 7.48 -5.09 -31.29
C PHE A 42 8.27 -6.40 -31.19
N PHE A 43 7.68 -7.55 -31.50
CA PHE A 43 8.27 -8.86 -31.18
C PHE A 43 8.34 -9.81 -32.37
N ASP A 44 8.39 -9.27 -33.60
CA ASP A 44 8.53 -10.01 -34.86
C ASP A 44 7.50 -11.14 -35.05
N TYR A 45 6.26 -10.95 -34.58
CA TYR A 45 5.20 -11.94 -34.75
C TYR A 45 4.54 -11.86 -36.13
N ASN A 46 4.44 -13.01 -36.79
CA ASN A 46 3.71 -13.14 -38.05
C ASN A 46 2.24 -13.51 -37.79
N ILE A 47 1.34 -12.57 -38.06
CA ILE A 47 -0.11 -12.75 -37.81
C ILE A 47 -0.73 -13.83 -38.71
N TYR A 48 -0.18 -14.03 -39.92
CA TYR A 48 -0.73 -14.97 -40.91
C TYR A 48 -0.31 -16.41 -40.63
N THR A 49 0.98 -16.62 -40.34
CA THR A 49 1.53 -17.96 -40.03
C THR A 49 1.46 -18.32 -38.55
N LYS A 50 1.04 -17.38 -37.70
CA LYS A 50 1.03 -17.51 -36.22
C LYS A 50 2.41 -17.86 -35.64
N LYS A 51 3.48 -17.59 -36.37
CA LYS A 51 4.86 -17.87 -35.95
C LYS A 51 5.35 -16.79 -34.98
N SER A 52 5.84 -17.23 -33.82
CA SER A 52 6.42 -16.34 -32.80
C SER A 52 7.82 -15.88 -33.17
N GLY A 53 8.09 -14.59 -33.00
CA GLY A 53 9.44 -14.03 -32.97
C GLY A 53 10.01 -14.12 -31.55
N TYR A 54 10.24 -12.97 -30.93
CA TYR A 54 10.89 -12.89 -29.60
C TYR A 54 9.96 -13.17 -28.43
N LEU A 55 8.66 -12.94 -28.59
CA LEU A 55 7.64 -13.20 -27.58
C LEU A 55 6.45 -13.90 -28.23
N SER A 56 6.00 -15.02 -27.66
CA SER A 56 4.85 -15.76 -28.18
C SER A 56 3.52 -15.22 -27.65
N LEU A 57 2.43 -15.49 -28.38
CA LEU A 57 1.09 -15.10 -27.97
C LEU A 57 0.69 -15.73 -26.62
N SER A 58 1.06 -16.98 -26.39
CA SER A 58 0.81 -17.67 -25.12
C SER A 58 1.57 -17.03 -23.96
N GLN A 59 2.81 -16.60 -24.17
CA GLN A 59 3.60 -15.87 -23.16
C GLN A 59 2.95 -14.53 -22.83
N LEU A 60 2.60 -13.72 -23.84
CA LEU A 60 1.94 -12.43 -23.62
C LEU A 60 0.62 -12.59 -22.86
N LYS A 61 -0.23 -13.56 -23.27
CA LYS A 61 -1.50 -13.86 -22.58
C LYS A 61 -1.28 -14.23 -21.11
N ARG A 62 -0.25 -15.02 -20.82
CA ARG A 62 0.09 -15.39 -19.44
C ARG A 62 0.51 -14.17 -18.63
N TYR A 63 1.43 -13.35 -19.14
CA TYR A 63 1.90 -12.15 -18.46
C TYR A 63 0.77 -11.16 -18.18
N GLU A 64 -0.10 -10.90 -19.15
CA GLU A 64 -1.25 -10.00 -18.92
C GLU A 64 -2.24 -10.55 -17.89
N LYS A 65 -2.44 -11.88 -17.86
CA LYS A 65 -3.28 -12.53 -16.86
C LYS A 65 -2.67 -12.42 -15.46
N GLU A 66 -1.37 -12.62 -15.32
CA GLU A 66 -0.63 -12.47 -14.06
C GLU A 66 -0.80 -11.06 -13.51
N TYR A 67 -0.61 -10.03 -14.35
CA TYR A 67 -0.80 -8.64 -13.95
C TYR A 67 -2.24 -8.35 -13.49
N LYS A 68 -3.24 -8.74 -14.29
CA LYS A 68 -4.66 -8.50 -13.94
C LYS A 68 -5.10 -9.18 -12.66
N LYS A 69 -4.58 -10.38 -12.40
CA LYS A 69 -4.96 -11.20 -11.23
C LYS A 69 -4.06 -10.94 -10.01
N GLN A 70 -3.05 -10.08 -10.13
CA GLN A 70 -2.03 -9.85 -9.09
C GLN A 70 -1.39 -11.16 -8.59
N VAL A 71 -1.20 -12.12 -9.50
CA VAL A 71 -0.59 -13.43 -9.22
C VAL A 71 0.93 -13.27 -9.27
N PRO A 72 1.72 -14.10 -8.54
CA PRO A 72 3.18 -14.06 -8.61
C PRO A 72 3.68 -14.02 -10.05
N VAL A 73 4.53 -13.03 -10.34
CA VAL A 73 5.05 -12.77 -11.68
C VAL A 73 6.01 -13.89 -12.08
N THR A 74 5.76 -14.50 -13.23
CA THR A 74 6.72 -15.45 -13.80
C THR A 74 7.96 -14.68 -14.26
N VAL A 75 9.05 -14.77 -13.51
CA VAL A 75 10.32 -14.15 -13.89
C VAL A 75 10.88 -14.89 -15.12
N PRO A 76 11.01 -14.24 -16.28
CA PRO A 76 11.61 -14.88 -17.44
C PRO A 76 13.09 -15.14 -17.19
N LYS A 77 13.62 -16.25 -17.74
CA LYS A 77 15.07 -16.37 -17.93
C LYS A 77 15.54 -15.19 -18.79
N LYS A 78 16.68 -14.57 -18.44
CA LYS A 78 17.26 -13.43 -19.17
C LYS A 78 17.26 -13.71 -20.68
N ASN A 79 16.30 -13.13 -21.40
CA ASN A 79 16.21 -13.21 -22.85
C ASN A 79 16.56 -11.82 -23.38
N SER A 80 17.81 -11.65 -23.83
CA SER A 80 18.40 -10.33 -24.06
C SER A 80 17.54 -9.47 -24.99
N LYS A 81 17.05 -10.06 -26.08
CA LYS A 81 16.29 -9.33 -27.11
C LYS A 81 14.94 -8.79 -26.62
N ILE A 82 14.22 -9.52 -25.77
CA ILE A 82 12.94 -9.03 -25.20
C ILE A 82 13.21 -7.79 -24.36
N PHE A 83 14.23 -7.84 -23.51
CA PHE A 83 14.57 -6.71 -22.64
C PHE A 83 15.10 -5.53 -23.43
N ASP A 84 15.92 -5.74 -24.46
CA ASP A 84 16.41 -4.68 -25.33
C ASP A 84 15.27 -3.93 -26.04
N ILE A 85 14.22 -4.65 -26.46
CA ILE A 85 13.00 -4.03 -27.02
C ILE A 85 12.28 -3.18 -25.96
N ILE A 86 12.11 -3.74 -24.76
CA ILE A 86 11.34 -3.13 -23.68
C ILE A 86 12.04 -1.90 -23.09
N LEU A 87 13.37 -1.83 -23.12
CA LEU A 87 14.12 -0.64 -22.70
C LEU A 87 13.62 0.64 -23.39
N ASN A 88 13.05 0.53 -24.59
CA ASN A 88 12.58 1.66 -25.39
C ASN A 88 11.07 1.93 -25.25
N PHE A 89 10.38 1.26 -24.32
CA PHE A 89 8.95 1.45 -24.11
C PHE A 89 8.66 2.74 -23.32
N SER A 90 7.73 3.55 -23.80
CA SER A 90 7.34 4.83 -23.19
C SER A 90 6.86 4.67 -21.75
N VAL A 91 6.16 3.57 -21.44
CA VAL A 91 5.58 3.37 -20.10
C VAL A 91 6.61 3.04 -19.02
N VAL A 92 7.85 2.70 -19.37
CA VAL A 92 8.84 2.20 -18.41
C VAL A 92 9.24 3.28 -17.42
N ASP A 93 9.47 4.52 -17.88
CA ASP A 93 9.85 5.63 -16.99
C ASP A 93 8.71 5.97 -16.02
N THR A 94 7.46 5.94 -16.50
CA THR A 94 6.26 6.15 -15.66
C THR A 94 6.15 5.09 -14.57
N ILE A 95 6.25 3.81 -14.92
CA ILE A 95 6.17 2.70 -13.95
C ILE A 95 7.34 2.77 -12.96
N TYR A 96 8.53 3.11 -13.44
CA TYR A 96 9.72 3.28 -12.59
C TYR A 96 9.52 4.37 -11.54
N ARG A 97 9.04 5.54 -11.96
CA ARG A 97 8.74 6.66 -11.06
C ARG A 97 7.65 6.32 -10.05
N GLU A 98 6.57 5.68 -10.48
CA GLU A 98 5.50 5.22 -9.60
C GLU A 98 6.05 4.30 -8.50
N LYS A 99 6.89 3.31 -8.86
CA LYS A 99 7.44 2.36 -7.88
C LYS A 99 8.47 2.98 -6.96
N ILE A 100 9.37 3.81 -7.50
CA ILE A 100 10.31 4.56 -6.67
C ILE A 100 9.57 5.45 -5.68
N PHE A 101 8.53 6.15 -6.13
CA PHE A 101 7.73 7.00 -5.26
C PHE A 101 7.04 6.19 -4.15
N GLN A 102 6.50 5.02 -4.47
CA GLN A 102 5.92 4.11 -3.48
C GLN A 102 6.96 3.59 -2.49
N ASP A 103 8.15 3.22 -2.95
CA ASP A 103 9.25 2.77 -2.08
C ASP A 103 9.72 3.89 -1.14
N TYR A 104 9.89 5.12 -1.66
CA TYR A 104 10.22 6.29 -0.83
C TYR A 104 9.13 6.59 0.21
N LEU A 105 7.86 6.61 -0.19
CA LEU A 105 6.75 6.80 0.75
C LEU A 105 6.73 5.72 1.83
N LYS A 106 7.06 4.48 1.48
CA LYS A 106 7.15 3.37 2.42
C LYS A 106 8.32 3.55 3.39
N GLU A 107 9.50 3.95 2.92
CA GLU A 107 10.64 4.23 3.78
C GLU A 107 10.38 5.44 4.69
N ASP A 108 9.81 6.52 4.17
CA ASP A 108 9.47 7.71 4.95
C ASP A 108 8.39 7.41 5.99
N SER A 109 7.37 6.62 5.64
CA SER A 109 6.34 6.20 6.61
C SER A 109 6.91 5.29 7.70
N LEU A 110 7.84 4.39 7.36
CA LEU A 110 8.56 3.57 8.36
C LEU A 110 9.46 4.43 9.25
N ARG A 111 10.17 5.40 8.68
CA ARG A 111 11.01 6.34 9.42
C ARG A 111 10.18 7.21 10.36
N PHE A 112 9.05 7.71 9.87
CA PHE A 112 8.09 8.47 10.67
C PHE A 112 7.52 7.62 11.80
N ALA A 113 7.07 6.39 11.53
CA ALA A 113 6.58 5.48 12.55
C ALA A 113 7.66 5.15 13.61
N LYS A 114 8.92 4.98 13.19
CA LYS A 114 10.05 4.79 14.10
C LYS A 114 10.28 6.01 15.00
N GLN A 115 10.26 7.21 14.44
CA GLN A 115 10.38 8.45 15.21
C GLN A 115 9.22 8.64 16.19
N LEU A 116 7.98 8.35 15.77
CA LEU A 116 6.82 8.36 16.66
C LEU A 116 6.99 7.36 17.81
N LYS A 117 7.52 6.18 17.54
CA LYS A 117 7.80 5.18 18.56
C LYS A 117 8.90 5.63 19.53
N GLU A 118 10.01 6.16 19.02
CA GLU A 118 11.12 6.68 19.84
C GLU A 118 10.68 7.83 20.74
N LEU A 119 9.74 8.65 20.29
CA LEU A 119 9.18 9.77 21.06
C LEU A 119 8.03 9.36 22.01
N GLY A 120 7.66 8.08 22.09
CA GLY A 120 6.50 7.61 22.87
C GLY A 120 5.14 8.06 22.32
N LEU A 121 5.13 8.72 21.15
CA LEU A 121 3.93 9.21 20.45
C LEU A 121 3.10 8.07 19.89
N LEU A 122 3.74 6.98 19.45
CA LEU A 122 3.03 5.82 18.91
C LEU A 122 2.10 5.20 19.97
N ASP A 123 2.59 5.01 21.20
CA ASP A 123 1.81 4.46 22.32
C ASP A 123 0.65 5.39 22.69
N CYS A 124 0.85 6.71 22.60
CA CYS A 124 -0.20 7.71 22.83
C CYS A 124 -1.29 7.64 21.74
N ILE A 125 -0.89 7.46 20.47
CA ILE A 125 -1.81 7.27 19.35
C ILE A 125 -2.56 5.94 19.48
N GLU A 126 -1.89 4.85 19.87
CA GLU A 126 -2.52 3.53 20.08
C GLU A 126 -3.55 3.55 21.22
N LYS A 127 -3.22 4.19 22.35
CA LYS A 127 -4.15 4.39 23.47
C LYS A 127 -5.34 5.26 23.07
N ALA A 128 -5.10 6.37 22.38
CA ALA A 128 -6.18 7.24 21.89
C ALA A 128 -7.06 6.53 20.84
N THR A 129 -6.49 5.70 19.97
CA THR A 129 -7.25 4.92 18.98
C THR A 129 -8.10 3.85 19.66
N SER A 130 -7.58 3.19 20.69
CA SER A 130 -8.35 2.23 21.52
C SER A 130 -9.55 2.92 22.18
N GLY A 131 -9.39 4.14 22.68
CA GLY A 131 -10.47 4.96 23.21
C GLY A 131 -11.53 5.30 22.15
N LEU A 132 -11.13 5.65 20.93
CA LEU A 132 -12.06 5.87 19.81
C LEU A 132 -12.83 4.61 19.42
N VAL A 133 -12.18 3.44 19.41
CA VAL A 133 -12.85 2.17 19.14
C VAL A 133 -13.89 1.87 20.22
N ALA A 134 -13.56 2.09 21.50
CA ALA A 134 -14.49 1.93 22.61
C ALA A 134 -15.68 2.92 22.52
N MET A 135 -15.42 4.17 22.14
CA MET A 135 -16.47 5.17 21.91
C MET A 135 -17.38 4.79 20.73
N ASN A 136 -16.82 4.29 19.62
CA ASN A 136 -17.62 3.83 18.48
C ASN A 136 -18.47 2.60 18.83
N TYR A 137 -17.93 1.68 19.62
CA TYR A 137 -18.69 0.55 20.14
C TYR A 137 -19.86 1.04 21.03
N TYR A 138 -19.59 1.97 21.96
CA TYR A 138 -20.62 2.57 22.80
C TYR A 138 -21.67 3.35 22.00
N ASN A 139 -21.28 4.07 20.95
CA ASN A 139 -22.19 4.77 20.04
C ASN A 139 -23.16 3.80 19.35
N SER A 140 -22.66 2.64 18.91
CA SER A 140 -23.50 1.59 18.31
C SER A 140 -24.54 1.04 19.29
N LEU A 141 -24.22 1.04 20.59
CA LEU A 141 -25.12 0.57 21.65
C LEU A 141 -26.11 1.63 22.15
N THR A 142 -25.76 2.92 22.05
CA THR A 142 -26.54 4.02 22.64
C THR A 142 -27.23 4.92 21.63
N GLY A 143 -26.99 4.73 20.33
CA GLY A 143 -27.58 5.53 19.25
C GLY A 143 -27.02 6.95 19.13
N LYS A 144 -25.99 7.31 19.91
CA LYS A 144 -25.30 8.61 19.80
C LYS A 144 -24.33 8.59 18.62
N THR A 145 -24.33 9.65 17.82
CA THR A 145 -23.37 9.84 16.72
C THR A 145 -22.48 11.04 17.03
N TYR A 146 -21.18 10.79 17.23
CA TYR A 146 -20.19 11.86 17.25
C TYR A 146 -19.68 12.13 15.83
N ASP A 147 -19.51 13.41 15.51
CA ASP A 147 -18.98 13.83 14.22
C ASP A 147 -17.47 13.49 14.09
N LYS A 148 -16.99 13.30 12.85
CA LYS A 148 -15.59 12.94 12.56
C LYS A 148 -14.57 13.95 13.10
N TYR A 149 -14.88 15.24 13.06
CA TYR A 149 -14.04 16.31 13.59
C TYR A 149 -13.94 16.24 15.12
N PHE A 150 -15.05 15.97 15.81
CA PHE A 150 -15.05 15.72 17.25
C PHE A 150 -14.15 14.52 17.62
N LEU A 151 -14.27 13.40 16.90
CA LEU A 151 -13.46 12.20 17.15
C LEU A 151 -11.96 12.44 16.90
N LEU A 152 -11.61 13.17 15.83
CA LEU A 152 -10.23 13.56 15.57
C LEU A 152 -9.69 14.49 16.67
N ASN A 153 -10.46 15.49 17.08
CA ASN A 153 -10.06 16.40 18.15
C ASN A 153 -9.89 15.66 19.48
N TRP A 154 -10.77 14.69 19.78
CA TRP A 154 -10.66 13.83 20.96
C TRP A 154 -9.38 12.98 20.91
N LEU A 155 -9.05 12.37 19.77
CA LEU A 155 -7.80 11.61 19.58
C LEU A 155 -6.57 12.46 19.88
N PHE A 156 -6.45 13.63 19.23
CA PHE A 156 -5.27 14.48 19.37
C PHE A 156 -5.11 15.04 20.79
N ASN A 157 -6.20 15.43 21.44
CA ASN A 157 -6.14 15.93 22.82
C ASN A 157 -5.72 14.85 23.81
N ASN A 158 -6.21 13.62 23.67
CA ASN A 158 -5.82 12.53 24.57
C ASN A 158 -4.41 12.00 24.27
N ALA A 159 -3.99 11.97 23.01
CA ALA A 159 -2.59 11.69 22.68
C ALA A 159 -1.65 12.73 23.30
N ARG A 160 -2.03 14.02 23.30
CA ARG A 160 -1.26 15.09 23.95
C ARG A 160 -1.17 14.93 25.47
N LYS A 161 -2.25 14.51 26.12
CA LYS A 161 -2.26 14.20 27.57
C LYS A 161 -1.34 13.02 27.90
N GLY A 162 -1.40 11.95 27.10
CA GLY A 162 -0.52 10.79 27.25
C GLY A 162 0.96 11.14 27.20
N LEU A 163 1.35 12.06 26.31
CA LEU A 163 2.73 12.55 26.21
C LEU A 163 3.19 13.37 27.42
N ALA A 164 2.26 14.03 28.09
CA ALA A 164 2.53 14.79 29.30
C ALA A 164 2.51 13.91 30.56
N GLU A 165 2.45 12.57 30.40
CA GLU A 165 2.24 11.59 31.48
C GLU A 165 0.95 11.84 32.30
N GLU A 166 0.03 12.64 31.77
CA GLU A 166 -1.27 12.87 32.39
C GLU A 166 -2.13 11.61 32.24
N GLN A 167 -2.96 11.32 33.25
CA GLN A 167 -3.96 10.28 33.12
C GLN A 167 -4.88 10.60 31.94
N ILE A 168 -4.77 9.79 30.89
CA ILE A 168 -5.81 9.72 29.86
C ILE A 168 -7.01 9.08 30.54
N PRO A 169 -8.21 9.69 30.49
CA PRO A 169 -9.40 9.04 31.02
C PRO A 169 -9.56 7.68 30.34
N GLU A 170 -9.40 6.60 31.10
CA GLU A 170 -9.95 5.32 30.69
C GLU A 170 -11.46 5.55 30.54
N LEU A 171 -12.04 5.04 29.45
CA LEU A 171 -13.47 5.12 29.25
C LEU A 171 -14.12 4.43 30.46
N ILE A 172 -14.53 5.20 31.46
CA ILE A 172 -15.27 4.69 32.61
C ILE A 172 -16.53 4.09 31.97
N TYR A 173 -16.65 2.77 32.08
CA TYR A 173 -17.89 2.07 31.78
C TYR A 173 -18.94 2.63 32.74
N ASP A 174 -19.60 3.71 32.30
CA ASP A 174 -20.63 4.40 33.05
C ASP A 174 -21.83 3.44 33.12
N GLY A 175 -21.78 2.55 34.13
CA GLY A 175 -22.67 1.41 34.24
C GLY A 175 -22.27 0.36 35.29
N ILE A 176 -21.00 0.27 35.72
CA ILE A 176 -20.61 -0.66 36.80
C ILE A 176 -20.02 0.13 37.96
N LYS A 177 -20.82 0.35 39.01
CA LYS A 177 -20.32 0.83 40.31
C LYS A 177 -19.18 -0.09 40.74
N THR A 178 -17.96 0.43 40.84
CA THR A 178 -16.85 -0.35 41.40
C THR A 178 -16.91 -0.30 42.92
N ARG A 179 -16.33 -1.30 43.58
CA ARG A 179 -16.40 -1.56 45.02
C ARG A 179 -15.94 -0.39 45.91
N HIS A 180 -15.28 0.62 45.33
CA HIS A 180 -14.82 1.84 45.98
C HIS A 180 -15.93 2.89 46.18
N ASP A 181 -17.06 2.76 45.50
CA ASP A 181 -18.20 3.69 45.57
C ASP A 181 -19.34 3.22 46.49
N ILE A 182 -19.18 2.06 47.15
CA ILE A 182 -20.14 1.58 48.15
C ILE A 182 -19.68 2.14 49.50
N PRO A 183 -20.38 3.13 50.11
CA PRO A 183 -20.06 3.54 51.45
C PRO A 183 -20.19 2.32 52.37
N LYS A 184 -19.13 2.03 53.15
CA LYS A 184 -19.20 1.05 54.24
C LYS A 184 -20.23 1.59 55.24
N ASN A 185 -21.46 1.10 55.17
CA ASN A 185 -22.36 1.15 56.32
C ASN A 185 -21.70 0.33 57.43
N LYS A 186 -20.94 1.02 58.28
CA LYS A 186 -20.71 0.57 59.64
C LYS A 186 -22.03 0.80 60.37
N GLY A 187 -22.75 -0.29 60.62
CA GLY A 187 -23.74 -0.26 61.69
C GLY A 187 -23.05 -0.04 63.03
N ASN A 188 -23.70 0.74 63.90
CA ASN A 188 -24.08 0.38 65.27
C ASN A 188 -24.23 1.66 66.09
N ASP A 189 -25.46 2.00 66.46
CA ASP A 189 -26.00 1.90 67.83
C ASP A 189 -27.47 2.38 67.86
#